data_AF-A0A0E0KZ91-F1
#
_entry.id   AF-A0A0E0KZ91-F1
#
_cell.length_a   1.000
_cell.length_b   1.000
_cell.length_c   1.000
_cell.angle_alpha   90.00
_cell.angle_beta   90.00
_cell.angle_gamma   90.00
#
_symmetry.space_group_name_H-M   'P 1'
#
loop_
_entity.id
_entity.type
_entity.pdbx_description
1 polymer ?
#
loop_
_entity_poly.entity_id
_entity_poly.type
_entity_poly.pdbx_seq_one_letter_code
_entity_poly.pdbx_strand_id
1 'polypeptide(L)'
;MPNLGIPPFLPVGSATAPFHSRNTSSPPSPPAANKSPNPARPRRRRRTLTLALPTVAAAEAQTAATMVANAGIERVLWTEAEIAARVSEVAAELGADLRGLREPAVVVGVATGAFLFLADLVRRVDAPLAVDFVRAESYGDGTESSGRPRITSDLKVDVAGKHVVVVEDIVDTGNTVSCLIAHLEKKGASSISVCTFLDKPARRTANFQLVGDGKFYRGFECPDSFVVGYGMDYAELYRNLPYVGVLKAEMYKKDRSN
;
A
#
# COMPACT_ATOMS: atom_id res chain seq x y z
N MET A 1 24.27 -8.18 67.92
CA MET A 1 22.90 -8.23 68.47
C MET A 1 21.94 -8.37 67.29
N PRO A 2 21.34 -9.55 67.07
CA PRO A 2 20.38 -9.83 66.01
C PRO A 2 18.92 -9.69 66.50
N ASN A 3 17.97 -9.47 65.58
CA ASN A 3 16.56 -9.85 65.75
C ASN A 3 15.95 -9.91 64.34
N LEU A 4 15.80 -11.05 63.66
CA LEU A 4 14.90 -12.20 63.87
C LEU A 4 13.41 -11.82 64.02
N GLY A 5 12.59 -12.31 63.08
CA GLY A 5 11.13 -12.29 63.18
C GLY A 5 10.40 -12.53 61.85
N ILE A 6 10.38 -13.78 61.36
CA ILE A 6 9.38 -14.29 60.39
C ILE A 6 8.22 -14.97 61.18
N PRO A 7 7.12 -15.47 60.56
CA PRO A 7 5.72 -15.05 60.78
C PRO A 7 4.89 -16.14 61.52
N PRO A 8 3.54 -16.03 61.53
CA PRO A 8 2.72 -17.17 61.10
C PRO A 8 1.51 -16.76 60.22
N PHE A 9 1.21 -17.44 59.12
CA PHE A 9 0.38 -18.65 58.95
C PHE A 9 -1.11 -18.52 59.32
N LEU A 10 -1.95 -18.81 58.30
CA LEU A 10 -3.43 -18.87 58.24
C LEU A 10 -4.04 -19.92 59.20
N PRO A 11 -5.39 -19.94 59.35
CA PRO A 11 -6.14 -21.00 58.66
C PRO A 11 -7.54 -20.65 58.13
N VAL A 12 -7.81 -21.25 56.96
CA VAL A 12 -9.02 -21.95 56.43
C VAL A 12 -10.34 -21.97 57.23
N GLY A 13 -11.45 -21.71 56.52
CA GLY A 13 -12.81 -22.23 56.78
C GLY A 13 -13.78 -21.73 55.69
N SER A 14 -14.12 -22.51 54.66
CA SER A 14 -15.16 -23.55 54.56
C SER A 14 -16.61 -23.07 54.77
N ALA A 15 -17.34 -22.90 53.66
CA ALA A 15 -18.80 -23.03 53.64
C ALA A 15 -19.26 -23.47 52.24
N THR A 16 -19.49 -24.77 52.14
CA THR A 16 -20.24 -25.46 51.10
C THR A 16 -21.75 -25.18 51.21
N ALA A 17 -22.43 -24.89 50.10
CA ALA A 17 -23.88 -25.03 49.93
C ALA A 17 -24.21 -25.09 48.40
N PRO A 18 -25.35 -25.64 47.96
CA PRO A 18 -25.37 -26.93 47.29
C PRO A 18 -25.68 -26.88 45.80
N PHE A 19 -25.29 -27.98 45.16
CA PHE A 19 -25.71 -28.48 43.87
C PHE A 19 -27.24 -28.33 43.67
N HIS A 20 -27.65 -27.56 42.67
CA HIS A 20 -28.97 -27.69 42.06
C HIS A 20 -28.78 -28.03 40.58
N SER A 21 -28.93 -29.32 40.30
CA SER A 21 -29.21 -29.85 38.97
C SER A 21 -30.45 -29.16 38.41
N ARG A 22 -30.25 -28.18 37.52
CA ARG A 22 -31.30 -27.74 36.60
C ARG A 22 -31.10 -28.51 35.30
N ASN A 23 -31.86 -29.58 35.24
CA ASN A 23 -32.20 -30.33 34.05
C ASN A 23 -32.86 -29.37 33.04
N THR A 24 -32.10 -28.79 32.10
CA THR A 24 -32.68 -28.10 30.94
C THR A 24 -32.84 -29.13 29.84
N SER A 25 -33.98 -29.81 29.89
CA SER A 25 -34.55 -30.56 28.78
C SER A 25 -34.52 -29.71 27.50
N SER A 26 -33.86 -30.21 26.47
CA SER A 26 -33.99 -29.72 25.10
C SER A 26 -35.48 -29.66 24.71
N PRO A 27 -35.94 -28.62 24.02
CA PRO A 27 -37.32 -28.58 23.54
C PRO A 27 -37.56 -29.70 22.51
N PRO A 28 -38.75 -30.33 22.49
CA PRO A 28 -39.05 -31.38 21.54
C PRO A 28 -39.06 -30.82 20.11
N SER A 29 -38.48 -31.59 19.18
CA SER A 29 -38.54 -31.31 17.75
C SER A 29 -39.99 -31.27 17.27
N PRO A 30 -40.38 -30.32 16.40
CA PRO A 30 -41.73 -30.26 15.87
C PRO A 30 -42.03 -31.48 14.98
N PRO A 31 -43.31 -31.88 14.85
CA PRO A 31 -43.69 -33.06 14.08
C PRO A 31 -43.36 -32.90 12.59
N ALA A 32 -42.97 -34.00 11.96
CA ALA A 32 -42.64 -34.08 10.54
C ALA A 32 -43.81 -33.58 9.69
N ALA A 33 -43.63 -32.41 9.07
CA ALA A 33 -44.56 -31.91 8.07
C ALA A 33 -44.47 -32.76 6.79
N ASN A 34 -45.65 -33.12 6.32
CA ASN A 34 -45.97 -33.90 5.13
C ASN A 34 -45.13 -33.49 3.89
N LYS A 35 -44.39 -34.44 3.31
CA LYS A 35 -43.61 -34.23 2.07
C LYS A 35 -44.56 -34.13 0.87
N SER A 36 -44.95 -32.92 0.50
CA SER A 36 -45.42 -32.65 -0.86
C SER A 36 -44.25 -32.79 -1.85
N PRO A 37 -44.45 -33.37 -3.04
CA PRO A 37 -43.38 -33.57 -4.01
C PRO A 37 -42.89 -32.22 -4.54
N ASN A 38 -41.59 -31.96 -4.35
CA ASN A 38 -40.90 -30.78 -4.83
C ASN A 38 -40.93 -30.74 -6.38
N PRO A 39 -41.39 -29.66 -7.04
CA PRO A 39 -41.37 -29.57 -8.49
C PRO A 39 -39.93 -29.63 -9.01
N ALA A 40 -39.70 -30.40 -10.07
CA ALA A 40 -38.40 -30.65 -10.66
C ALA A 40 -37.62 -29.36 -10.91
N ARG A 41 -36.42 -29.27 -10.32
CA ARG A 41 -35.48 -28.16 -10.50
C ARG A 41 -35.08 -28.09 -11.99
N PRO A 42 -35.20 -26.93 -12.67
CA PRO A 42 -34.85 -26.85 -14.08
C PRO A 42 -33.35 -27.09 -14.26
N ARG A 43 -32.98 -28.02 -15.15
CA ARG A 43 -31.60 -28.29 -15.54
C ARG A 43 -30.93 -26.99 -15.98
N ARG A 44 -29.89 -26.58 -15.25
CA ARG A 44 -29.05 -25.42 -15.56
C ARG A 44 -28.42 -25.65 -16.94
N ARG A 45 -28.95 -24.99 -17.99
CA ARG A 45 -28.31 -24.97 -19.30
C ARG A 45 -26.93 -24.33 -19.12
N ARG A 46 -25.85 -25.07 -19.45
CA ARG A 46 -24.52 -24.48 -19.61
C ARG A 46 -24.64 -23.40 -20.68
N ARG A 47 -24.60 -22.13 -20.28
CA ARG A 47 -24.39 -21.01 -21.21
C ARG A 47 -22.93 -21.07 -21.61
N THR A 48 -22.67 -21.49 -22.83
CA THR A 48 -21.36 -21.28 -23.46
C THR A 48 -21.16 -19.77 -23.54
N LEU A 49 -20.14 -19.25 -22.84
CA LEU A 49 -19.80 -17.85 -22.89
C LEU A 49 -19.06 -17.62 -24.21
N THR A 50 -19.76 -17.10 -25.23
CA THR A 50 -19.11 -16.70 -26.48
C THR A 50 -18.38 -15.39 -26.21
N LEU A 51 -17.05 -15.41 -26.24
CA LEU A 51 -16.22 -14.21 -26.16
C LEU A 51 -16.43 -13.42 -27.46
N ALA A 52 -17.20 -12.34 -27.40
CA ALA A 52 -17.38 -11.46 -28.55
C ALA A 52 -16.06 -10.75 -28.83
N LEU A 53 -15.55 -10.87 -30.07
CA LEU A 53 -14.42 -10.08 -30.53
C LEU A 53 -14.82 -8.59 -30.54
N PRO A 54 -13.91 -7.67 -30.17
CA PRO A 54 -14.22 -6.26 -30.17
C PRO A 54 -14.63 -5.81 -31.58
N THR A 55 -15.70 -5.02 -31.65
CA THR A 55 -16.17 -4.38 -32.89
C THR A 55 -15.12 -3.40 -33.40
N VAL A 56 -15.04 -3.20 -34.72
CA VAL A 56 -14.09 -2.27 -35.36
C VAL A 56 -14.10 -0.87 -34.72
N ALA A 57 -15.29 -0.33 -34.42
CA ALA A 57 -15.43 0.97 -33.75
C ALA A 57 -14.84 1.01 -32.32
N ALA A 58 -14.88 -0.10 -31.58
CA ALA A 58 -14.27 -0.21 -30.26
C ALA A 58 -12.75 -0.29 -30.36
N ALA A 59 -12.23 -0.98 -31.37
CA ALA A 59 -10.79 -1.02 -31.65
C ALA A 59 -10.26 0.36 -32.08
N GLU A 60 -10.97 1.08 -32.95
CA GLU A 60 -10.60 2.43 -33.39
C GLU A 60 -10.65 3.46 -32.25
N ALA A 61 -11.68 3.42 -31.39
CA ALA A 61 -11.75 4.26 -30.21
C ALA A 61 -10.63 3.96 -29.21
N GLN A 62 -10.27 2.67 -29.03
CA GLN A 62 -9.12 2.25 -28.22
C GLN A 62 -7.82 2.81 -28.81
N THR A 63 -7.61 2.69 -30.13
CA THR A 63 -6.42 3.22 -30.82
C THR A 63 -6.33 4.75 -30.73
N ALA A 64 -7.43 5.47 -30.92
CA ALA A 64 -7.46 6.93 -30.80
C ALA A 64 -7.19 7.40 -29.36
N ALA A 65 -7.80 6.75 -28.36
CA ALA A 65 -7.54 7.04 -26.95
C ALA A 65 -6.07 6.75 -26.57
N THR A 66 -5.49 5.66 -27.08
CA THR A 66 -4.07 5.35 -26.90
C THR A 66 -3.16 6.38 -27.58
N MET A 67 -3.50 6.88 -28.77
CA MET A 67 -2.71 7.91 -29.45
C MET A 67 -2.74 9.27 -28.72
N VAL A 68 -3.89 9.66 -28.16
CA VAL A 68 -4.00 10.90 -27.38
C VAL A 68 -3.29 10.77 -26.03
N ALA A 69 -3.45 9.64 -25.34
CA ALA A 69 -2.79 9.39 -24.06
C ALA A 69 -1.26 9.33 -24.19
N ASN A 70 -0.74 8.84 -25.31
CA ASN A 70 0.70 8.72 -25.58
C ASN A 70 1.32 10.02 -26.15
N ALA A 71 0.56 11.09 -26.32
CA ALA A 71 1.09 12.36 -26.80
C ALA A 71 2.20 12.86 -25.85
N GLY A 72 3.37 13.20 -26.39
CA GLY A 72 4.50 13.69 -25.59
C GLY A 72 5.38 12.61 -24.95
N ILE A 73 5.09 11.32 -25.15
CA ILE A 73 5.97 10.22 -24.71
C ILE A 73 7.04 9.96 -25.77
N GLU A 74 8.32 9.98 -25.37
CA GLU A 74 9.47 9.68 -26.22
C GLU A 74 9.65 8.16 -26.41
N ARG A 75 9.63 7.43 -25.30
CA ARG A 75 9.76 5.96 -25.25
C ARG A 75 9.14 5.39 -23.98
N VAL A 76 8.70 4.15 -24.04
CA VAL A 76 8.25 3.38 -22.87
C VAL A 76 9.47 2.78 -22.17
N LEU A 77 9.56 2.91 -20.84
CA LEU A 77 10.59 2.26 -20.02
C LEU A 77 10.11 0.93 -19.46
N TRP A 78 8.87 0.90 -18.96
CA TRP A 78 8.23 -0.29 -18.42
C TRP A 78 6.78 -0.34 -18.83
N THR A 79 6.40 -1.44 -19.47
CA THR A 79 5.03 -1.76 -19.88
C THR A 79 4.16 -2.15 -18.68
N GLU A 80 2.84 -2.11 -18.83
CA GLU A 80 1.89 -2.56 -17.79
C GLU A 80 2.18 -3.99 -17.30
N ALA A 81 2.55 -4.89 -18.21
CA ALA A 81 2.87 -6.27 -17.87
C ALA A 81 4.16 -6.40 -17.02
N GLU A 82 5.21 -5.65 -17.36
CA GLU A 82 6.45 -5.62 -16.59
C GLU A 82 6.24 -5.01 -15.21
N ILE A 83 5.43 -3.94 -15.14
CA ILE A 83 5.02 -3.33 -13.87
C ILE A 83 4.28 -4.34 -13.01
N ALA A 84 3.25 -4.99 -13.55
CA ALA A 84 2.45 -5.96 -12.80
C ALA A 84 3.30 -7.14 -12.28
N ALA A 85 4.26 -7.62 -13.09
CA ALA A 85 5.20 -8.66 -12.68
C ALA A 85 6.07 -8.17 -11.52
N ARG A 86 6.72 -7.01 -11.67
CA ARG A 86 7.64 -6.50 -10.64
C ARG A 86 6.94 -6.15 -9.33
N VAL A 87 5.74 -5.57 -9.40
CA VAL A 87 4.92 -5.29 -8.20
C VAL A 87 4.59 -6.58 -7.46
N SER A 88 4.34 -7.68 -8.19
CA SER A 88 4.06 -8.99 -7.57
C SER A 88 5.28 -9.56 -6.86
N GLU A 89 6.49 -9.38 -7.42
CA GLU A 89 7.75 -9.77 -6.77
C GLU A 89 7.99 -8.97 -5.49
N VAL A 90 7.90 -7.64 -5.57
CA VAL A 90 8.08 -6.76 -4.40
C VAL A 90 7.01 -7.02 -3.32
N ALA A 91 5.77 -7.28 -3.71
CA ALA A 91 4.70 -7.64 -2.77
C ALA A 91 4.97 -8.97 -2.06
N ALA A 92 5.58 -9.95 -2.75
CA ALA A 92 5.95 -11.22 -2.14
C ALA A 92 7.10 -11.06 -1.14
N GLU A 93 8.11 -10.27 -1.49
CA GLU A 93 9.23 -9.90 -0.58
C GLU A 93 8.69 -9.19 0.66
N LEU A 94 7.91 -8.11 0.47
CA LEU A 94 7.31 -7.35 1.55
C LEU A 94 6.38 -8.22 2.41
N GLY A 95 5.50 -9.01 1.80
CA GLY A 95 4.58 -9.88 2.52
C GLY A 95 5.29 -10.93 3.37
N ALA A 96 6.42 -11.47 2.91
CA ALA A 96 7.23 -12.40 3.71
C ALA A 96 7.77 -11.74 4.99
N ASP A 97 8.24 -10.49 4.87
CA ASP A 97 8.74 -9.74 6.01
C ASP A 97 7.62 -9.31 6.98
N LEU A 98 6.46 -8.89 6.45
CA LEU A 98 5.33 -8.46 7.27
C LEU A 98 4.65 -9.60 8.03
N ARG A 99 4.65 -10.84 7.51
CA ARG A 99 4.10 -12.01 8.23
C ARG A 99 4.84 -12.34 9.52
N GLY A 100 6.11 -11.94 9.64
CA GLY A 100 6.92 -12.16 10.84
C GLY A 100 6.60 -11.20 11.99
N LEU A 101 5.79 -10.17 11.74
CA LEU A 101 5.48 -9.16 12.75
C LEU A 101 4.42 -9.64 13.74
N ARG A 102 4.56 -9.20 15.00
CA ARG A 102 3.59 -9.49 16.07
C ARG A 102 2.28 -8.73 15.88
N GLU A 103 2.37 -7.50 15.38
CA GLU A 103 1.25 -6.59 15.15
C GLU A 103 1.19 -6.22 13.66
N PRO A 104 -0.01 -5.98 13.09
CA PRO A 104 -0.14 -5.54 11.71
C PRO A 104 0.65 -4.26 11.43
N ALA A 105 1.38 -4.25 10.32
CA ALA A 105 2.08 -3.06 9.86
C ALA A 105 1.11 -1.98 9.35
N VAL A 106 1.59 -0.74 9.32
CA VAL A 106 0.89 0.38 8.66
C VAL A 106 1.60 0.70 7.35
N VAL A 107 0.93 0.50 6.23
CA VAL A 107 1.44 0.87 4.90
C VAL A 107 0.92 2.25 4.56
N VAL A 108 1.83 3.19 4.32
CA VAL A 108 1.53 4.60 4.12
C VAL A 108 1.90 5.01 2.70
N GLY A 109 0.91 5.32 1.87
CA GLY A 109 1.14 5.88 0.55
C GLY A 109 1.42 7.37 0.58
N VAL A 110 2.47 7.81 -0.12
CA VAL A 110 2.75 9.23 -0.33
C VAL A 110 1.90 9.75 -1.49
N ALA A 111 0.90 10.56 -1.16
CA ALA A 111 0.00 11.14 -2.13
C ALA A 111 0.66 12.33 -2.87
N THR A 112 0.34 12.57 -4.14
CA THR A 112 -0.62 11.80 -4.96
C THR A 112 0.06 10.69 -5.77
N GLY A 113 1.35 10.80 -6.07
CA GLY A 113 2.04 9.93 -7.04
C GLY A 113 1.96 8.43 -6.75
N ALA A 114 2.13 8.03 -5.49
CA ALA A 114 2.21 6.61 -5.12
C ALA A 114 0.86 5.86 -5.17
N PHE A 115 -0.28 6.52 -5.43
CA PHE A 115 -1.60 5.90 -5.21
C PHE A 115 -1.87 4.65 -6.05
N LEU A 116 -1.44 4.62 -7.32
CA LEU A 116 -1.59 3.45 -8.18
C LEU A 116 -0.68 2.30 -7.72
N PHE A 117 0.60 2.60 -7.50
CA PHE A 117 1.55 1.62 -7.00
C PHE A 117 1.11 1.05 -5.64
N LEU A 118 0.70 1.88 -4.70
CA LEU A 118 0.17 1.47 -3.41
C LEU A 118 -1.01 0.50 -3.59
N ALA A 119 -2.01 0.89 -4.39
CA ALA A 119 -3.21 0.08 -4.61
C ALA A 119 -2.87 -1.29 -5.20
N ASP A 120 -1.94 -1.34 -6.15
CA ASP A 120 -1.49 -2.60 -6.75
C ASP A 120 -0.59 -3.43 -5.85
N LEU A 121 0.23 -2.81 -5.01
CA LEU A 121 1.09 -3.46 -4.05
C LEU A 121 0.26 -4.11 -2.94
N VAL A 122 -0.58 -3.34 -2.22
CA VAL A 122 -1.26 -3.83 -1.01
C VAL A 122 -2.25 -4.95 -1.28
N ARG A 123 -2.88 -4.99 -2.47
CA ARG A 123 -3.78 -6.10 -2.87
C ARG A 123 -3.05 -7.41 -3.16
N ARG A 124 -1.71 -7.38 -3.30
CA ARG A 124 -0.85 -8.54 -3.55
C ARG A 124 -0.04 -8.96 -2.33
N VAL A 125 0.05 -8.11 -1.31
CA VAL A 125 0.74 -8.41 -0.05
C VAL A 125 -0.11 -9.39 0.75
N ASP A 126 0.41 -10.59 0.97
CA ASP A 126 -0.23 -11.65 1.77
C ASP A 126 0.20 -11.54 3.24
N ALA A 127 -0.25 -10.46 3.91
CA ALA A 127 -0.04 -10.20 5.33
C ALA A 127 -1.10 -9.23 5.90
N PRO A 128 -1.44 -9.31 7.20
CA PRO A 128 -2.29 -8.31 7.85
C PRO A 128 -1.64 -6.92 7.87
N LEU A 129 -2.34 -5.91 7.37
CA LEU A 129 -1.86 -4.54 7.33
C LEU A 129 -3.00 -3.53 7.40
N ALA A 130 -2.69 -2.33 7.87
CA ALA A 130 -3.52 -1.14 7.69
C ALA A 130 -2.96 -0.29 6.54
N VAL A 131 -3.83 0.47 5.86
CA VAL A 131 -3.42 1.40 4.80
C VAL A 131 -3.84 2.81 5.17
N ASP A 132 -2.94 3.78 4.98
CA ASP A 132 -3.24 5.20 5.12
C ASP A 132 -2.46 6.02 4.09
N PHE A 133 -2.75 7.32 4.01
CA PHE A 133 -2.08 8.25 3.10
C PHE A 133 -1.49 9.43 3.85
N VAL A 134 -0.35 9.90 3.36
CA VAL A 134 0.29 11.14 3.81
C VAL A 134 0.54 12.03 2.59
N ARG A 135 0.50 13.35 2.77
CA ARG A 135 0.93 14.29 1.72
C ARG A 135 2.09 15.12 2.23
N ALA A 136 3.15 15.16 1.43
CA ALA A 136 4.33 15.98 1.66
C ALA A 136 4.57 16.85 0.43
N GLU A 137 4.63 18.16 0.61
CA GLU A 137 4.82 19.12 -0.48
C GLU A 137 6.13 19.89 -0.28
N SER A 138 6.85 20.10 -1.37
CA SER A 138 7.98 21.03 -1.41
C SER A 138 7.47 22.41 -1.79
N TYR A 139 7.84 23.46 -1.05
CA TYR A 139 7.45 24.84 -1.35
C TYR A 139 8.02 25.29 -2.70
N GLY A 140 7.24 26.00 -3.54
CA GLY A 140 7.74 26.50 -4.82
C GLY A 140 6.79 27.41 -5.61
N ASP A 141 6.57 28.64 -5.13
CA ASP A 141 6.06 29.76 -5.96
C ASP A 141 6.94 31.02 -5.87
N GLY A 142 8.15 30.93 -5.29
CA GLY A 142 9.07 32.06 -5.12
C GLY A 142 10.54 31.63 -5.14
N THR A 143 11.42 32.57 -5.50
CA THR A 143 12.81 32.43 -5.96
C THR A 143 13.82 31.72 -5.05
N GLU A 144 13.43 31.14 -3.92
CA GLU A 144 14.29 30.27 -3.12
C GLU A 144 13.46 29.12 -2.52
N SER A 145 13.56 27.92 -3.12
CA SER A 145 13.07 26.71 -2.48
C SER A 145 13.97 26.42 -1.27
N SER A 146 13.42 26.44 -0.06
CA SER A 146 14.12 25.97 1.14
C SER A 146 14.40 24.45 1.12
N GLY A 147 14.00 23.75 0.05
CA GLY A 147 14.43 22.41 -0.32
C GLY A 147 13.93 21.28 0.58
N ARG A 148 13.22 21.60 1.68
CA ARG A 148 12.72 20.63 2.66
C ARG A 148 11.20 20.47 2.52
N PRO A 149 10.72 19.28 2.13
CA PRO A 149 9.30 18.96 2.12
C PRO A 149 8.66 19.18 3.50
N ARG A 150 7.38 19.55 3.51
CA ARG A 150 6.56 19.59 4.74
C ARG A 150 5.33 18.73 4.58
N ILE A 151 4.92 18.10 5.69
CA ILE A 151 3.68 17.33 5.75
C ILE A 151 2.49 18.28 5.71
N THR A 152 1.66 18.19 4.68
CA THR A 152 0.45 19.00 4.50
C THR A 152 -0.83 18.25 4.86
N SER A 153 -0.79 16.92 4.83
CA SER A 153 -1.84 16.05 5.34
C SER A 153 -1.20 14.88 6.08
N ASP A 154 -1.51 14.74 7.36
CA ASP A 154 -0.97 13.70 8.23
C ASP A 154 -1.86 12.45 8.26
N LEU A 155 -1.31 11.37 8.82
CA LEU A 155 -1.96 10.08 9.03
C LEU A 155 -3.15 10.17 9.99
N LYS A 156 -4.17 9.37 9.72
CA LYS A 156 -5.32 9.11 10.59
C LYS A 156 -5.05 7.90 11.50
N VAL A 157 -4.28 6.93 11.02
CA VAL A 157 -3.92 5.72 11.77
C VAL A 157 -2.77 6.02 12.73
N ASP A 158 -2.90 5.55 13.98
CA ASP A 158 -1.80 5.60 14.94
C ASP A 158 -0.69 4.61 14.57
N VAL A 159 0.54 5.10 14.57
CA VAL A 159 1.77 4.37 14.19
C VAL A 159 2.68 4.08 15.38
N ALA A 160 2.34 4.54 16.58
CA ALA A 160 3.16 4.33 17.76
C ALA A 160 3.39 2.83 18.03
N GLY A 161 4.66 2.44 18.19
CA GLY A 161 5.08 1.06 18.41
C GLY A 161 4.98 0.14 17.18
N LYS A 162 4.50 0.62 16.04
CA LYS A 162 4.25 -0.22 14.84
C LYS A 162 5.38 -0.13 13.83
N HIS A 163 5.49 -1.19 13.02
CA HIS A 163 6.27 -1.16 11.79
C HIS A 163 5.49 -0.35 10.74
N VAL A 164 6.16 0.63 10.14
CA VAL A 164 5.58 1.47 9.08
C VAL A 164 6.31 1.22 7.77
N VAL A 165 5.56 1.07 6.68
CA VAL A 165 6.09 0.96 5.32
C VAL A 165 5.69 2.21 4.55
N VAL A 166 6.62 3.10 4.26
CA VAL A 166 6.40 4.27 3.41
C VAL A 166 6.45 3.83 1.95
N VAL A 167 5.37 4.07 1.21
CA VAL A 167 5.23 3.71 -0.20
C VAL A 167 5.30 4.97 -1.06
N GLU A 168 6.33 5.05 -1.90
CA GLU A 168 6.60 6.15 -2.84
C GLU A 168 6.51 5.66 -4.29
N ASP A 169 6.11 6.54 -5.21
CA ASP A 169 6.20 6.27 -6.65
C ASP A 169 7.65 6.41 -7.15
N ILE A 170 8.36 7.44 -6.69
CA ILE A 170 9.74 7.68 -7.05
C ILE A 170 10.55 8.26 -5.90
N VAL A 171 11.69 7.64 -5.63
CA VAL A 171 12.67 8.20 -4.73
C VAL A 171 13.86 8.72 -5.54
N ASP A 172 13.96 10.05 -5.54
CA ASP A 172 14.91 10.81 -6.33
C ASP A 172 16.02 11.41 -5.45
N THR A 173 15.93 12.70 -5.09
CA THR A 173 16.86 13.32 -4.13
C THR A 173 16.82 12.67 -2.75
N GLY A 174 15.66 12.12 -2.36
CA GLY A 174 15.41 11.49 -1.05
C GLY A 174 14.92 12.42 0.04
N ASN A 175 14.71 13.70 -0.25
CA ASN A 175 14.27 14.67 0.76
C ASN A 175 12.89 14.34 1.34
N THR A 176 11.96 13.85 0.52
CA THR A 176 10.61 13.45 0.98
C THR A 176 10.68 12.26 1.92
N VAL A 177 11.39 11.20 1.52
CA VAL A 177 11.63 10.03 2.37
C VAL A 177 12.31 10.42 3.69
N SER A 178 13.34 11.26 3.65
CA SER A 178 14.01 11.75 4.86
C SER A 178 13.06 12.51 5.79
N CYS A 179 12.21 13.38 5.24
CA CYS A 179 11.18 14.11 5.98
C CYS A 179 10.17 13.16 6.64
N LEU A 180 9.68 12.17 5.89
CA LEU A 180 8.69 11.21 6.36
C LEU A 180 9.25 10.29 7.44
N ILE A 181 10.48 9.81 7.29
CA ILE A 181 11.15 9.00 8.32
C ILE A 181 11.22 9.79 9.63
N ALA A 182 11.75 11.02 9.60
CA ALA A 182 11.86 11.84 10.80
C ALA A 182 10.50 12.19 11.42
N HIS A 183 9.45 12.33 10.61
CA HIS A 183 8.08 12.56 11.08
C HIS A 183 7.51 11.33 11.78
N LEU A 184 7.64 10.16 11.17
CA LEU A 184 7.12 8.89 11.70
C LEU A 184 7.87 8.41 12.94
N GLU A 185 9.18 8.64 13.03
CA GLU A 185 9.96 8.40 14.26
C GLU A 185 9.42 9.23 15.43
N LYS A 186 9.13 10.52 15.20
CA LYS A 186 8.54 11.39 16.23
C LYS A 186 7.14 10.94 16.66
N LYS A 187 6.41 10.27 15.76
CA LYS A 187 5.12 9.64 16.08
C LYS A 187 5.26 8.27 16.76
N GLY A 188 6.49 7.83 17.01
CA GLY A 188 6.78 6.64 17.79
C GLY A 188 6.78 5.33 17.00
N ALA A 189 6.91 5.37 15.67
CA ALA A 189 7.08 4.15 14.88
C ALA A 189 8.27 3.32 15.40
N SER A 190 8.10 2.00 15.53
CA SER A 190 9.16 1.12 16.06
C SER A 190 10.22 0.78 15.01
N SER A 191 9.82 0.73 13.74
CA SER A 191 10.71 0.59 12.60
C SER A 191 10.04 1.13 11.34
N ILE A 192 10.85 1.58 10.38
CA ILE A 192 10.36 2.24 9.16
C ILE A 192 11.06 1.65 7.95
N SER A 193 10.30 0.95 7.13
CA SER A 193 10.70 0.53 5.78
C SER A 193 10.27 1.57 4.74
N VAL A 194 10.98 1.59 3.62
CA VAL A 194 10.62 2.37 2.42
C VAL A 194 10.46 1.41 1.26
N CYS A 195 9.33 1.48 0.58
CA CYS A 195 9.05 0.72 -0.63
C CYS A 195 8.80 1.73 -1.76
N THR A 196 9.76 1.86 -2.69
CA THR A 196 9.61 2.76 -3.82
C THR A 196 9.39 1.99 -5.10
N PHE A 197 8.50 2.50 -5.96
CA PHE A 197 8.33 1.94 -7.28
C PHE A 197 9.54 2.23 -8.18
N LEU A 198 10.02 3.48 -8.25
CA LEU A 198 11.26 3.86 -8.93
C LEU A 198 12.31 4.39 -7.95
N ASP A 199 13.56 4.02 -8.13
CA ASP A 199 14.69 4.59 -7.39
C ASP A 199 15.72 5.19 -8.35
N LYS A 200 16.15 6.42 -8.10
CA LYS A 200 17.20 7.12 -8.85
C LYS A 200 18.42 7.34 -7.96
N PRO A 201 19.22 6.30 -7.68
CA PRO A 201 20.37 6.41 -6.78
C PRO A 201 21.39 7.47 -7.26
N ALA A 202 21.53 7.65 -8.58
CA ALA A 202 22.41 8.65 -9.17
C ALA A 202 22.03 10.12 -8.83
N ARG A 203 20.79 10.37 -8.41
CA ARG A 203 20.30 11.70 -8.02
C ARG A 203 20.19 11.89 -6.51
N ARG A 204 20.62 10.91 -5.74
CA ARG A 204 20.53 10.92 -4.28
C ARG A 204 21.37 12.06 -3.70
N THR A 205 20.73 12.93 -2.92
CA THR A 205 21.41 14.00 -2.16
C THR A 205 21.09 13.95 -0.67
N ALA A 206 19.92 13.43 -0.30
CA ALA A 206 19.55 13.24 1.09
C ALA A 206 20.25 12.00 1.66
N ASN A 207 20.86 12.17 2.83
CA ASN A 207 21.34 11.07 3.65
C ASN A 207 20.25 10.70 4.66
N PHE A 208 19.44 9.69 4.33
CA PHE A 208 18.45 9.13 5.26
C PHE A 208 18.86 7.71 5.64
N GLN A 209 18.54 7.34 6.87
CA GLN A 209 18.75 5.99 7.38
C GLN A 209 17.39 5.38 7.69
N LEU A 210 17.28 4.08 7.48
CA LEU A 210 16.10 3.33 7.90
C LEU A 210 16.13 3.13 9.42
N VAL A 211 14.95 2.94 9.98
CA VAL A 211 14.74 2.93 11.43
C VAL A 211 14.46 1.51 11.89
N GLY A 212 15.15 1.07 12.95
CA GLY A 212 15.01 -0.28 13.49
C GLY A 212 15.29 -1.34 12.43
N ASP A 213 14.39 -2.33 12.32
CA ASP A 213 14.46 -3.41 11.33
C ASP A 213 13.91 -3.02 9.94
N GLY A 214 13.86 -1.71 9.65
CA GLY A 214 13.40 -1.17 8.38
C GLY A 214 14.23 -1.63 7.18
N LYS A 215 13.56 -1.86 6.04
CA LYS A 215 14.20 -2.24 4.77
C LYS A 215 13.88 -1.26 3.64
N PHE A 216 14.75 -1.20 2.63
CA PHE A 216 14.52 -0.45 1.41
C PHE A 216 14.15 -1.41 0.28
N TYR A 217 12.88 -1.44 -0.12
CA TYR A 217 12.38 -2.21 -1.24
C TYR A 217 12.35 -1.32 -2.49
N ARG A 218 12.88 -1.85 -3.59
CA ARG A 218 12.96 -1.15 -4.87
C ARG A 218 12.17 -1.92 -5.92
N GLY A 219 11.22 -1.26 -6.59
CA GLY A 219 10.60 -1.77 -7.81
C GLY A 219 11.62 -1.80 -8.93
N PHE A 220 11.97 -0.64 -9.49
CA PHE A 220 12.94 -0.51 -10.57
C PHE A 220 14.01 0.52 -10.22
N GLU A 221 15.24 0.27 -10.69
CA GLU A 221 16.23 1.34 -10.77
C GLU A 221 15.96 2.15 -12.04
N CYS A 222 15.77 3.45 -11.89
CA CYS A 222 15.43 4.34 -12.98
C CYS A 222 16.65 5.15 -13.42
N PRO A 223 16.94 5.23 -14.73
CA PRO A 223 17.95 6.15 -15.24
C PRO A 223 17.54 7.60 -14.95
N ASP A 224 18.50 8.53 -15.06
CA ASP A 224 18.21 9.96 -14.97
C ASP A 224 17.45 10.45 -16.22
N SER A 225 16.14 10.23 -16.22
CA SER A 225 15.21 10.61 -17.27
C SER A 225 13.95 11.21 -16.64
N PHE A 226 13.30 12.14 -17.32
CA PHE A 226 12.02 12.68 -16.88
C PHE A 226 10.91 11.67 -17.22
N VAL A 227 10.32 11.04 -16.21
CA VAL A 227 9.37 9.94 -16.38
C VAL A 227 7.96 10.34 -15.93
N VAL A 228 6.96 9.80 -16.61
CA VAL A 228 5.54 9.99 -16.31
C VAL A 228 4.79 8.68 -16.49
N GLY A 229 3.56 8.63 -15.97
CA GLY A 229 2.72 7.44 -16.04
C GLY A 229 2.72 6.64 -14.74
N TYR A 230 1.74 5.76 -14.59
CA TYR A 230 1.58 4.92 -13.41
C TYR A 230 1.65 5.70 -12.08
N GLY A 231 0.97 6.84 -12.04
CA GLY A 231 0.88 7.73 -10.88
C GLY A 231 1.79 8.96 -10.97
N MET A 232 2.93 8.87 -11.67
CA MET A 232 3.85 9.99 -11.91
C MET A 232 3.29 10.96 -12.95
N ASP A 233 3.56 12.25 -12.78
CA ASP A 233 2.96 13.30 -13.59
C ASP A 233 3.93 14.28 -14.24
N TYR A 234 3.36 15.01 -15.20
CA TYR A 234 3.84 16.32 -15.60
C TYR A 234 2.65 17.28 -15.62
N ALA A 235 2.71 18.33 -14.80
CA ALA A 235 1.64 19.31 -14.64
C ALA A 235 0.27 18.66 -14.34
N GLU A 236 0.26 17.69 -13.42
CA GLU A 236 -0.92 16.89 -13.01
C GLU A 236 -1.51 15.97 -14.09
N LEU A 237 -0.89 15.88 -15.27
CA LEU A 237 -1.30 14.99 -16.35
C LEU A 237 -0.45 13.71 -16.37
N TYR A 238 -0.86 12.75 -17.21
CA TYR A 238 -0.19 11.46 -17.46
C TYR A 238 -0.26 10.41 -16.34
N ARG A 239 -0.68 10.75 -15.11
CA ARG A 239 -0.80 9.79 -13.99
C ARG A 239 -1.56 8.51 -14.35
N ASN A 240 -2.53 8.61 -15.26
CA ASN A 240 -3.42 7.52 -15.67
C ASN A 240 -2.84 6.59 -16.75
N LEU A 241 -1.62 6.81 -17.25
CA LEU A 241 -1.00 5.86 -18.16
C LEU A 241 -0.73 4.53 -17.43
N PRO A 242 -1.05 3.37 -18.04
CA PRO A 242 -0.85 2.07 -17.40
C PRO A 242 0.61 1.58 -17.44
N TYR A 243 1.50 2.40 -18.00
CA TYR A 243 2.91 2.13 -18.19
C TYR A 243 3.72 3.35 -17.74
N VAL A 244 5.04 3.22 -17.68
CA VAL A 244 5.95 4.34 -17.44
C VAL A 244 6.71 4.69 -18.70
N GLY A 245 6.66 5.97 -19.07
CA GLY A 245 7.34 6.50 -20.24
C GLY A 245 8.27 7.65 -19.90
N VAL A 246 9.24 7.89 -20.78
CA VAL A 246 10.05 9.12 -20.76
C VAL A 246 9.27 10.21 -21.50
N LEU A 247 9.12 11.36 -20.86
CA LEU A 247 8.51 12.53 -21.50
C LEU A 247 9.51 13.15 -22.48
N LYS A 248 9.05 13.59 -23.65
CA LYS A 248 9.90 14.28 -24.64
C LYS A 248 10.48 15.56 -24.05
N ALA A 249 11.76 15.80 -24.31
CA ALA A 249 12.49 16.94 -23.79
C ALA A 249 11.85 18.30 -24.13
N GLU A 250 11.30 18.44 -25.34
CA GLU A 250 10.58 19.64 -25.81
C GLU A 250 9.39 20.05 -24.92
N MET A 251 8.83 19.12 -24.15
CA MET A 251 7.69 19.40 -23.29
C MET A 251 8.06 20.18 -22.03
N TYR A 252 9.28 20.00 -21.51
CA TYR A 252 9.68 20.55 -20.21
C TYR A 252 10.96 21.39 -20.24
N LYS A 253 11.73 21.32 -21.32
CA LYS A 253 12.81 22.26 -21.58
C LYS A 253 12.24 23.39 -22.43
N LYS A 254 11.88 24.52 -21.80
CA LYS A 254 11.63 25.75 -22.57
C LYS A 254 12.89 26.10 -23.36
N ASP A 255 12.72 26.43 -24.64
CA ASP A 255 13.81 26.99 -25.45
C ASP A 255 14.42 28.18 -24.71
N ARG A 256 15.70 28.07 -24.36
CA ARG A 256 16.49 29.18 -23.81
C ARG A 256 16.93 30.12 -24.93
N SER A 257 16.03 30.46 -25.83
CA SER A 257 16.27 31.41 -26.92
C SER A 257 15.27 32.55 -26.81
N ASN A 258 15.58 33.49 -25.92
CA ASN A 258 15.35 34.91 -26.16
C ASN A 258 16.38 35.72 -25.37
#